data_AF-A0A8B8UM34-F1
#
_entry.id   AF-A0A8B8UM34-F1
#
_cell.length_a   1.000
_cell.length_b   1.000
_cell.length_c   1.000
_cell.angle_alpha   90.00
_cell.angle_beta   90.00
_cell.angle_gamma   90.00
#
_symmetry.space_group_name_H-M   'P 1'
#
loop_
_entity.id
_entity.type
_entity.pdbx_description
1 polymer ?
#
loop_
_entity_poly.entity_id
_entity_poly.type
_entity_poly.pdbx_seq_one_letter_code
_entity_poly.pdbx_strand_id
1 'polypeptide(L)'
;MKLFFFKIYFTDYSDHCHVYRISNELNARLLQEGWVDKVKDLTKSEMNINESTNFTQILSTVEPKALEMVSDSTKETVLKQIREFLEEIVDTQ
;
A
#
# COMPACT_ATOMS: atom_id res chain seq x y z
N MET A 1 22.57 -19.57 -17.58
CA MET A 1 22.40 -18.15 -17.97
C MET A 1 21.40 -18.04 -19.11
N LYS A 2 20.13 -17.75 -18.81
CA LYS A 2 19.12 -17.25 -19.76
C LYS A 2 17.79 -16.97 -19.02
N LEU A 3 17.83 -16.11 -18.00
CA LEU A 3 16.62 -15.63 -17.31
C LEU A 3 16.70 -14.13 -16.94
N PHE A 4 17.70 -13.40 -17.43
CA PHE A 4 17.85 -11.96 -17.18
C PHE A 4 17.26 -11.06 -18.28
N PHE A 5 16.65 -11.62 -19.32
CA PHE A 5 16.15 -10.84 -20.47
C PHE A 5 14.69 -10.39 -20.36
N PHE A 6 13.94 -10.81 -19.32
CA PHE A 6 12.54 -10.39 -19.16
C PHE A 6 12.34 -9.13 -18.31
N LYS A 7 13.43 -8.48 -17.88
CA LYS A 7 13.38 -7.34 -16.95
C LYS A 7 13.49 -5.95 -17.62
N ILE A 8 13.56 -5.84 -18.95
CA ILE A 8 13.90 -4.55 -19.61
C ILE A 8 13.10 -4.24 -20.90
N TYR A 9 11.79 -4.56 -21.00
CA TYR A 9 11.00 -4.01 -22.13
C TYR A 9 9.54 -3.61 -21.83
N PHE A 10 9.10 -3.61 -20.57
CA PHE A 10 7.78 -3.08 -20.17
C PHE A 10 7.92 -2.09 -19.01
N THR A 11 8.69 -1.03 -19.24
CA THR A 11 8.49 0.21 -18.50
C THR A 11 8.19 1.25 -19.54
N ASP A 12 6.96 1.21 -20.05
CA ASP A 12 6.42 2.37 -20.73
C ASP A 12 6.31 3.48 -19.68
N TYR A 13 6.71 4.69 -20.02
CA TYR A 13 6.73 5.84 -19.10
C TYR A 13 5.33 6.13 -18.50
N SER A 14 4.29 5.58 -19.15
CA SER A 14 2.89 5.63 -18.72
C SER A 14 2.63 4.88 -17.41
N ASP A 15 3.20 3.68 -17.20
CA ASP A 15 2.92 2.83 -16.02
C ASP A 15 3.29 3.52 -14.70
N HIS A 16 4.37 4.31 -14.71
CA HIS A 16 4.79 5.10 -13.56
C HIS A 16 3.75 6.16 -13.13
N CYS A 17 3.00 6.73 -14.08
CA CYS A 17 1.97 7.73 -13.78
C CYS A 17 0.77 7.10 -13.06
N HIS A 18 0.34 5.90 -13.49
CA HIS A 18 -0.81 5.23 -12.89
C HIS A 18 -0.50 4.75 -11.46
N VAL A 19 0.67 4.14 -11.23
CA VAL A 19 1.10 3.74 -9.88
C VAL A 19 1.22 4.97 -8.97
N TYR A 20 1.75 6.09 -9.49
CA TYR A 20 1.83 7.34 -8.74
C TYR A 20 0.43 7.88 -8.36
N ARG A 21 -0.53 7.88 -9.29
CA ARG A 21 -1.90 8.34 -9.04
C ARG A 21 -2.61 7.49 -7.98
N ILE A 22 -2.52 6.16 -8.10
CA ILE A 22 -3.13 5.22 -7.14
C ILE A 22 -2.51 5.41 -5.75
N SER A 23 -1.18 5.53 -5.68
CA SER A 23 -0.47 5.78 -4.42
C SER A 23 -0.88 7.11 -3.77
N ASN A 24 -0.98 8.18 -4.57
CA ASN A 24 -1.37 9.50 -4.06
C ASN A 24 -2.83 9.51 -3.56
N GLU A 25 -3.74 8.87 -4.29
CA GLU A 25 -5.15 8.74 -3.88
C GLU A 25 -5.29 7.92 -2.58
N LEU A 26 -4.60 6.78 -2.49
CA LEU A 26 -4.57 5.97 -1.28
C LEU A 26 -4.05 6.80 -0.08
N ASN A 27 -2.93 7.48 -0.24
CA ASN A 27 -2.35 8.32 0.81
C ASN A 27 -3.31 9.45 1.24
N ALA A 28 -3.98 10.11 0.28
CA ALA A 28 -4.94 11.15 0.55
C ALA A 28 -6.13 10.61 1.37
N ARG A 29 -6.67 9.44 1.00
CA ARG A 29 -7.77 8.79 1.73
C ARG A 29 -7.38 8.37 3.14
N LEU A 30 -6.25 7.67 3.27
CA LEU A 30 -5.71 7.23 4.56
C LEU A 30 -5.46 8.43 5.50
N LEU A 31 -5.02 9.56 4.94
CA LEU A 31 -4.85 10.79 5.69
C LEU A 31 -6.20 11.40 6.12
N GLN A 32 -7.16 11.50 5.19
CA GLN A 32 -8.49 12.07 5.46
C GLN A 32 -9.29 11.26 6.48
N GLU A 33 -9.18 9.93 6.48
CA GLU A 33 -9.86 9.05 7.45
C GLU A 33 -9.11 8.92 8.80
N GLY A 34 -7.99 9.64 8.94
CA GLY A 34 -7.15 9.66 10.15
C GLY A 34 -6.43 8.34 10.40
N TRP A 35 -6.31 7.46 9.40
CA TRP A 35 -5.62 6.17 9.54
C TRP A 35 -4.16 6.36 9.93
N VAL A 36 -3.47 7.33 9.30
CA VAL A 36 -2.05 7.62 9.58
C VAL A 36 -1.82 7.95 11.05
N ASP A 37 -2.71 8.73 11.66
CA ASP A 37 -2.56 9.12 13.07
C ASP A 37 -2.93 7.96 14.00
N LYS A 38 -3.96 7.17 13.67
CA LYS A 38 -4.29 5.96 14.42
C LYS A 38 -3.15 4.94 14.41
N VAL A 39 -2.44 4.77 13.29
CA VAL A 39 -1.27 3.87 13.21
C VAL A 39 -0.10 4.40 14.03
N LYS A 40 0.15 5.72 14.04
CA LYS A 40 1.16 6.32 14.92
C LYS A 40 0.85 6.06 16.39
N ASP A 41 -0.41 6.22 16.79
CA ASP A 41 -0.83 6.01 18.18
C ASP A 41 -0.80 4.52 18.56
N LEU A 42 -1.18 3.63 17.64
CA LEU A 42 -0.99 2.19 17.79
C LEU A 42 0.49 1.84 17.99
N THR A 43 1.38 2.42 17.17
CA THR A 43 2.83 2.19 17.28
C THR A 43 3.36 2.64 18.64
N LYS A 44 2.93 3.81 19.13
CA LYS A 44 3.29 4.28 20.49
C LYS A 44 2.78 3.32 21.57
N SER A 45 1.55 2.84 21.42
CA SER A 45 0.96 1.88 22.35
C SER A 45 1.76 0.57 22.37
N GLU A 46 2.12 0.03 21.21
CA GLU A 46 2.90 -1.21 21.08
C GLU A 46 4.33 -1.04 21.63
N MET A 47 4.98 0.11 21.42
CA MET A 47 6.29 0.39 22.02
C MET A 47 6.23 0.39 23.55
N ASN A 48 5.17 0.93 24.13
CA ASN A 48 4.96 0.96 25.57
C ASN A 48 4.64 -0.44 26.12
N ILE A 49 3.80 -1.22 25.42
CA ILE A 49 3.40 -2.58 25.86
C ILE A 49 4.57 -3.57 25.79
N ASN A 50 5.35 -3.50 24.71
CA ASN A 50 6.47 -4.43 24.49
C ASN A 50 7.77 -3.96 25.15
N GLU A 51 7.76 -2.78 25.81
CA GLU A 51 8.94 -2.10 26.38
C GLU A 51 10.15 -2.09 25.43
N SER A 52 9.87 -1.98 24.13
CA SER A 52 10.85 -2.18 23.06
C SER A 52 10.68 -1.12 22.00
N THR A 53 11.81 -0.56 21.57
CA THR A 53 11.90 0.35 20.42
C THR A 53 12.48 -0.35 19.20
N ASN A 54 12.62 -1.69 19.25
CA ASN A 54 13.11 -2.46 18.12
C ASN A 54 12.11 -2.41 16.97
N PHE A 55 12.53 -1.80 15.86
CA PHE A 55 11.67 -1.59 14.70
C PHE A 55 11.05 -2.88 14.18
N THR A 56 11.84 -3.95 13.99
CA THR A 56 11.34 -5.21 13.43
C THR A 56 10.30 -5.87 14.33
N GLN A 57 10.55 -5.86 15.64
CA GLN A 57 9.61 -6.39 16.63
C GLN A 57 8.29 -5.63 16.62
N ILE A 58 8.34 -4.30 16.71
CA ILE A 58 7.14 -3.45 16.72
C ILE A 58 6.40 -3.51 15.38
N LEU A 59 7.11 -3.53 14.26
CA LEU A 59 6.48 -3.64 12.94
C LEU A 59 5.68 -4.93 12.82
N SER A 60 6.23 -6.06 13.29
CA SER A 60 5.54 -7.36 13.22
C SER A 60 4.21 -7.42 13.98
N THR A 61 4.00 -6.54 14.96
CA THR A 61 2.72 -6.44 15.69
C THR A 61 1.81 -5.36 15.14
N VAL A 62 2.37 -4.23 14.69
CA VAL A 62 1.62 -3.07 14.19
C VAL A 62 1.09 -3.30 12.78
N GLU A 63 1.89 -3.88 11.88
CA GLU A 63 1.53 -4.07 10.47
C GLU A 63 0.21 -4.83 10.26
N PRO A 64 -0.04 -6.02 10.84
CA PRO A 64 -1.30 -6.72 10.64
C PRO A 64 -2.51 -5.92 11.13
N LYS A 65 -2.40 -5.25 12.28
CA LYS A 65 -3.46 -4.40 12.84
C LYS A 65 -3.70 -3.17 11.96
N ALA A 66 -2.64 -2.56 11.44
CA ALA A 66 -2.73 -1.40 10.56
C ALA A 66 -3.46 -1.75 9.24
N LEU A 67 -3.23 -2.95 8.68
CA LEU A 67 -3.94 -3.46 7.50
C LEU A 67 -5.45 -3.68 7.76
N GLU A 68 -5.80 -4.18 8.93
CA GLU A 68 -7.19 -4.35 9.36
C GLU A 68 -7.90 -3.00 9.54
N MET A 69 -7.18 -1.98 10.01
CA MET A 69 -7.72 -0.64 10.27
C MET A 69 -8.05 0.18 9.02
N VAL A 70 -7.55 -0.22 7.85
CA VAL A 70 -7.92 0.45 6.59
C VAL A 70 -9.39 0.16 6.30
N SER A 71 -10.18 1.21 6.09
CA SER A 71 -11.62 1.09 5.87
C SER A 71 -11.95 0.30 4.61
N ASP A 72 -13.06 -0.46 4.64
CA ASP A 72 -13.52 -1.23 3.48
C ASP A 72 -13.81 -0.31 2.29
N SER A 73 -14.35 0.90 2.54
CA SER A 73 -14.57 1.90 1.51
C SER A 73 -13.26 2.32 0.80
N THR A 74 -12.19 2.56 1.55
CA THR A 74 -10.87 2.90 0.97
C THR A 74 -10.30 1.71 0.21
N LYS A 75 -10.39 0.49 0.76
CA LYS A 75 -9.97 -0.75 0.09
C LYS A 75 -10.68 -0.94 -1.24
N GLU A 76 -12.01 -0.93 -1.23
CA GLU A 76 -12.84 -1.14 -2.43
C GLU A 76 -12.57 -0.09 -3.51
N THR A 77 -12.46 1.18 -3.11
CA THR A 77 -12.22 2.27 -4.07
C THR A 77 -10.86 2.13 -4.76
N VAL A 78 -9.80 1.89 -3.98
CA VAL A 78 -8.45 1.76 -4.52
C VAL A 78 -8.30 0.47 -5.33
N LEU A 79 -8.89 -0.65 -4.88
CA LEU A 79 -8.92 -1.90 -5.64
C LEU A 79 -9.66 -1.75 -6.96
N LYS A 80 -10.76 -0.98 -6.99
CA LYS A 80 -11.47 -0.69 -8.24
C LYS A 80 -10.57 0.08 -9.21
N GLN A 81 -9.86 1.12 -8.76
CA GLN A 81 -8.93 1.86 -9.61
C GLN A 81 -7.78 1.00 -10.13
N ILE A 82 -7.24 0.10 -9.30
CA ILE A 82 -6.20 -0.85 -9.73
C ILE A 82 -6.76 -1.78 -10.81
N ARG A 83 -7.99 -2.30 -10.65
CA ARG A 83 -8.62 -3.18 -11.65
C ARG A 83 -8.87 -2.46 -12.97
N GLU A 84 -9.43 -1.25 -12.92
CA GLU A 84 -9.67 -0.42 -14.11
C GLU A 84 -8.36 -0.14 -14.86
N PHE A 85 -7.28 0.13 -14.14
CA PHE A 85 -5.95 0.29 -14.75
C PHE A 85 -5.44 -1.00 -15.37
N LEU A 86 -5.56 -2.13 -14.66
CA LEU A 86 -5.13 -3.41 -15.20
C LEU A 86 -5.91 -3.73 -16.49
N GLU A 87 -7.23 -3.57 -16.50
CA GLU A 87 -8.07 -3.77 -17.68
C GLU A 87 -7.68 -2.87 -18.87
N GLU A 88 -7.13 -1.68 -18.63
CA GLU A 88 -6.62 -0.79 -19.69
C GLU A 88 -5.32 -1.30 -20.32
N ILE A 89 -4.47 -1.99 -19.55
CA ILE A 89 -3.13 -2.42 -20.01
C ILE A 89 -3.05 -3.88 -20.46
N VAL A 90 -3.93 -4.76 -19.96
CA VAL A 90 -3.98 -6.16 -20.43
C VAL A 90 -5.09 -6.34 -21.46
N ASP A 91 -4.68 -6.57 -22.71
CA ASP A 91 -5.55 -7.19 -23.72
C ASP A 91 -5.98 -8.58 -23.23
N THR A 92 -7.24 -8.70 -22.82
CA THR A 92 -7.86 -9.98 -22.45
C THR A 92 -8.45 -10.63 -23.69
N GLN A 93 -7.59 -11.26 -24.50
CA GLN A 93 -8.00 -12.25 -25.52
C GLN A 93 -7.83 -13.68 -25.00
#